data_AF-A0A845H8M9-F1
#
_entry.id   AF-A0A845H8M9-F1
#
_cell.length_a   1.000
_cell.length_b   1.000
_cell.length_c   1.000
_cell.angle_alpha   90.00
_cell.angle_beta   90.00
_cell.angle_gamma   90.00
#
_symmetry.space_group_name_H-M   'P 1'
#
loop_
_entity.id
_entity.type
_entity.pdbx_description
1 polymer ?
#
loop_
_entity_poly.entity_id
_entity_poly.type
_entity_poly.pdbx_seq_one_letter_code
_entity_poly.pdbx_strand_id
1 'polypeptide(L)'
;MYKLTQHLKRTGLAVSLLLALTSAGHALANEAVAKQLPQGWTPLAPDAGLTLSGKFQQQANTDTAIVVQNGQGGAYGLAVVPGAAADGAASIVKTFKDIKANPPRLSLVQPGSYQPVCHSGESCAPLSIANESIGLCFGEASCEIIYYANGAYHEVYVTD
;
A
#
# COMPACT_ATOMS: atom_id res chain seq x y z
N MET A 1 24.38 -72.63 11.37
CA MET A 1 25.33 -72.85 10.24
C MET A 1 24.53 -73.02 8.97
N TYR A 2 24.89 -72.34 7.86
CA TYR A 2 24.48 -72.62 6.46
C TYR A 2 22.96 -72.61 6.10
N LYS A 3 22.51 -72.21 4.89
CA LYS A 3 23.17 -71.59 3.73
C LYS A 3 22.20 -70.65 2.96
N LEU A 4 22.71 -70.00 1.92
CA LEU A 4 22.11 -68.91 1.15
C LEU A 4 21.33 -69.37 -0.10
N THR A 5 20.28 -68.64 -0.45
CA THR A 5 19.69 -68.45 -1.81
C THR A 5 18.97 -67.08 -1.79
N GLN A 6 19.18 -66.06 -2.64
CA GLN A 6 19.38 -65.96 -4.11
C GLN A 6 18.22 -66.60 -4.90
N HIS A 7 17.50 -65.93 -5.82
CA HIS A 7 17.50 -64.54 -6.35
C HIS A 7 16.04 -64.19 -6.85
N LEU A 8 15.65 -63.13 -7.60
CA LEU A 8 16.31 -62.23 -8.56
C LEU A 8 15.56 -60.86 -8.73
N LYS A 9 16.10 -59.98 -9.59
CA LYS A 9 15.62 -58.67 -10.09
C LYS A 9 14.18 -58.62 -10.64
N ARG A 10 13.50 -57.45 -10.52
CA ARG A 10 13.05 -56.54 -11.62
C ARG A 10 12.20 -55.35 -11.09
N THR A 11 12.66 -54.08 -11.11
CA THR A 11 12.69 -53.03 -12.18
C THR A 11 11.43 -52.15 -12.29
N GLY A 12 11.64 -50.82 -12.24
CA GLY A 12 10.67 -49.78 -12.65
C GLY A 12 9.78 -49.24 -11.51
N LEU A 13 9.19 -48.03 -11.60
CA LEU A 13 9.53 -46.89 -12.47
C LEU A 13 8.98 -45.59 -11.84
N ALA A 14 9.45 -44.43 -12.30
CA ALA A 14 9.24 -43.05 -11.82
C ALA A 14 7.89 -42.67 -11.15
N VAL A 15 7.98 -41.72 -10.21
CA VAL A 15 7.26 -40.43 -10.31
C VAL A 15 8.19 -39.29 -9.90
N SER A 16 8.47 -38.37 -10.81
CA SER A 16 9.01 -37.04 -10.51
C SER A 16 8.04 -36.00 -11.07
N LEU A 17 7.29 -35.29 -10.23
CA LEU A 17 6.53 -34.11 -10.64
C LEU A 17 6.07 -33.25 -9.44
N LEU A 18 5.65 -32.01 -9.74
CA LEU A 18 4.82 -31.12 -8.90
C LEU A 18 5.46 -30.51 -7.64
N LEU A 19 6.38 -29.56 -7.85
CA LEU A 19 6.41 -28.29 -7.09
C LEU A 19 6.74 -27.14 -8.05
N ALA A 20 5.70 -26.50 -8.60
CA ALA A 20 5.81 -25.38 -9.54
C ALA A 20 4.53 -24.51 -9.51
N LEU A 21 4.19 -23.93 -8.35
CA LEU A 21 2.90 -23.26 -8.10
C LEU A 21 3.00 -22.07 -7.11
N THR A 22 4.00 -21.18 -7.29
CA THR A 22 4.19 -19.97 -6.45
C THR A 22 4.62 -18.75 -7.27
N SER A 23 3.72 -18.19 -8.08
CA SER A 23 3.95 -16.90 -8.78
C SER A 23 2.69 -16.11 -9.11
N ALA A 24 1.58 -16.77 -9.48
CA ALA A 24 0.36 -16.15 -10.02
C ALA A 24 -0.39 -15.16 -9.09
N GLY A 25 -0.12 -15.15 -7.78
CA GLY A 25 -0.85 -14.31 -6.82
C GLY A 25 -0.70 -12.79 -7.04
N HIS A 26 0.46 -12.33 -7.53
CA HIS A 26 0.79 -10.91 -7.62
C HIS A 26 0.04 -10.16 -8.74
N ALA A 27 -0.34 -10.85 -9.82
CA ALA A 27 -1.11 -10.24 -10.91
C ALA A 27 -2.57 -9.97 -10.50
N LEU A 28 -3.20 -10.94 -9.82
CA LEU A 28 -4.61 -10.88 -9.45
C LEU A 28 -4.91 -9.79 -8.41
N ALA A 29 -3.99 -9.56 -7.46
CA ALA A 29 -4.11 -8.48 -6.48
C ALA A 29 -4.11 -7.08 -7.15
N ASN A 30 -3.24 -6.88 -8.13
CA ASN A 30 -3.16 -5.62 -8.89
C ASN A 30 -4.41 -5.39 -9.75
N GLU A 31 -4.97 -6.43 -10.37
CA GLU A 31 -6.27 -6.32 -11.06
C GLU A 31 -7.44 -5.98 -10.12
N ALA A 32 -7.46 -6.54 -8.91
CA ALA A 32 -8.50 -6.24 -7.93
C ALA A 32 -8.47 -4.77 -7.51
N VAL A 33 -7.30 -4.27 -7.11
CA VAL A 33 -7.08 -2.86 -6.76
C VAL A 33 -7.43 -1.93 -7.93
N ALA A 34 -6.99 -2.25 -9.15
CA ALA A 34 -7.30 -1.44 -10.33
C ALA A 34 -8.81 -1.36 -10.65
N LYS A 35 -9.60 -2.39 -10.30
CA LYS A 35 -11.07 -2.39 -10.45
C LYS A 35 -11.80 -1.59 -9.37
N GLN A 36 -11.14 -1.26 -8.26
CA GLN A 36 -11.69 -0.43 -7.18
C GLN A 36 -11.38 1.07 -7.33
N LEU A 37 -10.42 1.44 -8.19
CA LEU A 37 -10.02 2.84 -8.41
C LEU A 37 -11.06 3.63 -9.22
N PRO A 38 -11.20 4.95 -8.98
CA PRO A 38 -12.03 5.82 -9.82
C PRO A 38 -11.53 5.87 -11.27
N GLN A 39 -12.47 6.04 -12.21
CA GLN A 39 -12.18 5.99 -13.65
C GLN A 39 -11.05 6.94 -14.06
N GLY A 40 -10.14 6.45 -14.90
CA GLY A 40 -8.99 7.20 -15.42
C GLY A 40 -7.73 7.15 -14.56
N TRP A 41 -7.83 6.65 -13.32
CA TRP A 41 -6.69 6.40 -12.43
C TRP A 41 -6.17 4.97 -12.57
N THR A 42 -4.85 4.81 -12.48
CA THR A 42 -4.17 3.50 -12.50
C THR A 42 -3.03 3.47 -11.46
N PRO A 43 -2.68 2.31 -10.87
CA PRO A 43 -1.53 2.19 -9.99
C PRO A 43 -0.24 2.63 -10.67
N LEU A 44 0.53 3.50 -10.03
CA LEU A 44 1.86 3.86 -10.49
C LEU A 44 2.85 2.80 -10.01
N ALA A 45 3.09 1.78 -10.84
CA ALA A 45 4.10 0.72 -10.65
C ALA A 45 4.18 0.14 -9.21
N PRO A 46 3.47 -0.96 -8.89
CA PRO A 46 3.23 -1.41 -7.51
C PRO A 46 4.51 -1.70 -6.68
N ASP A 47 5.63 -1.99 -7.34
CA ASP A 47 6.82 -2.61 -6.76
C ASP A 47 7.94 -1.60 -6.39
N ALA A 48 7.60 -0.49 -5.73
CA ALA A 48 8.58 0.59 -5.44
C ALA A 48 8.42 1.33 -4.10
N GLY A 49 7.63 0.82 -3.14
CA GLY A 49 7.26 1.58 -1.92
C GLY A 49 6.18 2.64 -2.18
N LEU A 50 5.48 2.51 -3.31
CA LEU A 50 4.34 3.31 -3.74
C LEU A 50 2.99 2.75 -3.26
N THR A 51 3.03 1.68 -2.45
CA THR A 51 1.87 1.03 -1.83
C THR A 51 2.14 0.85 -0.32
N LEU A 52 1.16 1.12 0.52
CA LEU A 52 1.24 1.04 1.98
C LEU A 52 -0.08 0.51 2.56
N SER A 53 -0.03 -0.55 3.37
CA SER A 53 -1.19 -1.04 4.11
C SER A 53 -1.18 -0.54 5.56
N GLY A 54 -2.36 -0.25 6.12
CA GLY A 54 -2.50 0.26 7.49
C GLY A 54 -3.95 0.48 7.90
N LYS A 55 -4.18 0.73 9.18
CA LYS A 55 -5.52 0.87 9.78
C LYS A 55 -6.02 2.31 9.71
N PHE A 56 -6.17 2.84 8.49
CA PHE A 56 -6.38 4.26 8.26
C PHE A 56 -7.80 4.72 8.67
N GLN A 57 -8.84 4.01 8.26
CA GLN A 57 -10.23 4.41 8.50
C GLN A 57 -10.79 3.83 9.81
N GLN A 58 -10.49 2.56 10.10
CA GLN A 58 -11.01 1.83 11.25
C GLN A 58 -9.98 0.84 11.80
N GLN A 59 -9.75 0.83 13.11
CA GLN A 59 -8.75 -0.03 13.75
C GLN A 59 -8.96 -1.55 13.57
N ALA A 60 -10.13 -1.98 13.11
CA ALA A 60 -10.46 -3.38 12.80
C ALA A 60 -10.10 -3.81 11.38
N ASN A 61 -9.94 -2.88 10.43
CA ASN A 61 -9.73 -3.16 9.01
C ASN A 61 -8.32 -2.73 8.57
N THR A 62 -7.72 -3.47 7.65
CA THR A 62 -6.44 -3.09 7.02
C THR A 62 -6.72 -2.52 5.64
N ASP A 63 -6.69 -1.19 5.55
CA ASP A 63 -6.85 -0.45 4.31
C ASP A 63 -5.52 -0.43 3.53
N THR A 64 -5.56 -0.09 2.23
CA THR A 64 -4.36 0.03 1.39
C THR A 64 -4.33 1.37 0.67
N ALA A 65 -3.31 2.17 1.00
CA ALA A 65 -2.96 3.39 0.30
C ALA A 65 -2.02 3.08 -0.87
N ILE A 66 -2.24 3.70 -2.03
CA ILE A 66 -1.47 3.44 -3.24
C ILE A 66 -1.33 4.70 -4.09
N VAL A 67 -0.11 4.97 -4.57
CA VAL A 67 0.15 6.07 -5.50
C VAL A 67 -0.38 5.69 -6.89
N VAL A 68 -1.13 6.60 -7.48
CA VAL A 68 -1.82 6.42 -8.75
C VAL A 68 -1.49 7.55 -9.72
N GLN A 69 -1.61 7.28 -11.01
CA GLN A 69 -1.47 8.24 -12.10
C GLN A 69 -2.80 8.37 -12.86
N ASN A 70 -3.14 9.60 -13.29
CA ASN A 70 -4.29 9.88 -14.13
C ASN A 70 -3.87 10.00 -15.60
N GLY A 71 -4.36 9.08 -16.43
CA GLY A 71 -3.96 8.96 -17.84
C GLY A 71 -4.41 10.12 -18.75
N GLN A 72 -5.30 11.01 -18.28
CA GLN A 72 -5.86 12.10 -19.09
C GLN A 72 -5.28 13.49 -18.77
N GLY A 73 -4.42 13.62 -17.74
CA GLY A 73 -3.89 14.91 -17.32
C GLY A 73 -2.44 14.93 -16.81
N GLY A 74 -1.75 13.79 -16.77
CA GLY A 74 -0.38 13.70 -16.22
C GLY A 74 -0.28 14.00 -14.71
N ALA A 75 -1.42 14.08 -14.03
CA ALA A 75 -1.52 14.25 -12.60
C ALA A 75 -1.31 12.90 -11.88
N TYR A 76 -0.79 12.98 -10.68
CA TYR A 76 -0.64 11.85 -9.76
C TYR A 76 -1.55 12.06 -8.55
N GLY A 77 -1.70 11.02 -7.74
CA GLY A 77 -2.48 11.10 -6.53
C GLY A 77 -2.21 9.93 -5.60
N LEU A 78 -2.77 10.04 -4.40
CA LEU A 78 -2.83 8.97 -3.43
C LEU A 78 -4.27 8.47 -3.40
N ALA A 79 -4.48 7.20 -3.71
CA ALA A 79 -5.75 6.51 -3.52
C ALA A 79 -5.70 5.73 -2.20
N VAL A 80 -6.84 5.58 -1.51
CA VAL A 80 -7.01 4.58 -0.45
C VAL A 80 -8.15 3.64 -0.80
N VAL A 81 -7.83 2.35 -0.77
CA VAL A 81 -8.73 1.21 -0.93
C VAL A 81 -9.11 0.70 0.47
N PRO A 82 -10.38 0.76 0.89
CA PRO A 82 -10.80 0.21 2.19
C PRO A 82 -10.63 -1.31 2.25
N GLY A 83 -10.21 -1.84 3.40
CA GLY A 83 -9.99 -3.28 3.60
C GLY A 83 -11.28 -4.10 3.75
N ALA A 84 -12.40 -3.45 4.05
CA ALA A 84 -13.70 -4.11 4.24
C ALA A 84 -14.36 -4.43 2.89
N ALA A 85 -14.35 -5.72 2.52
CA ALA A 85 -14.73 -6.23 1.18
C ALA A 85 -16.23 -6.18 0.82
N ALA A 86 -17.01 -5.27 1.41
CA ALA A 86 -18.43 -5.06 1.09
C ALA A 86 -18.59 -3.99 -0.01
N ASP A 87 -18.48 -2.71 0.35
CA ASP A 87 -18.82 -1.56 -0.52
C ASP A 87 -17.70 -0.52 -0.62
N GLY A 88 -16.47 -0.89 -0.22
CA GLY A 88 -15.30 0.00 -0.18
C GLY A 88 -14.77 0.40 -1.56
N ALA A 89 -15.43 1.36 -2.22
CA ALA A 89 -14.87 2.05 -3.40
C ALA A 89 -13.61 2.84 -3.00
N ALA A 90 -12.55 2.78 -3.82
CA ALA A 90 -11.32 3.49 -3.49
C ALA A 90 -11.48 4.99 -3.74
N SER A 91 -10.98 5.80 -2.81
CA SER A 91 -11.07 7.26 -2.89
C SER A 91 -9.71 7.88 -3.18
N ILE A 92 -9.64 8.88 -4.07
CA ILE A 92 -8.44 9.73 -4.20
C ILE A 92 -8.44 10.71 -3.03
N VAL A 93 -7.46 10.57 -2.12
CA VAL A 93 -7.38 11.38 -0.89
C VAL A 93 -6.48 12.60 -1.05
N LYS A 94 -5.53 12.58 -2.00
CA LYS A 94 -4.74 13.74 -2.41
C LYS A 94 -4.38 13.66 -3.90
N THR A 95 -4.22 14.80 -4.58
CA THR A 95 -3.65 14.89 -5.93
C THR A 95 -2.40 15.77 -5.95
N PHE A 96 -1.44 15.44 -6.82
CA PHE A 96 -0.13 16.12 -6.92
C PHE A 96 0.46 15.98 -8.34
N LYS A 97 1.60 16.63 -8.59
CA LYS A 97 2.24 16.71 -9.92
C LYS A 97 3.77 16.54 -9.82
N ASP A 98 4.42 16.48 -10.98
CA ASP A 98 5.86 16.73 -11.16
C ASP A 98 6.85 15.87 -10.33
N ILE A 99 6.42 14.66 -9.97
CA ILE A 99 7.15 13.67 -9.15
C ILE A 99 8.51 13.18 -9.69
N LYS A 100 8.95 13.65 -10.87
CA LYS A 100 10.23 13.22 -11.48
C LYS A 100 11.46 13.74 -10.74
N ALA A 101 11.38 14.93 -10.15
CA ALA A 101 12.47 15.48 -9.34
C ALA A 101 12.48 14.84 -7.94
N ASN A 102 11.30 14.80 -7.32
CA ASN A 102 11.07 14.29 -5.98
C ASN A 102 10.00 13.18 -6.00
N PRO A 103 10.38 11.89 -6.16
CA PRO A 103 9.43 10.79 -6.17
C PRO A 103 8.72 10.65 -4.81
N PRO A 104 7.39 10.40 -4.79
CA PRO A 104 6.64 10.20 -3.55
C PRO A 104 7.13 8.95 -2.83
N ARG A 105 7.21 9.05 -1.50
CA ARG A 105 7.44 7.91 -0.59
C ARG A 105 6.28 7.84 0.39
N LEU A 106 5.73 6.63 0.58
CA LEU A 106 4.73 6.35 1.61
C LEU A 106 5.39 5.79 2.87
N SER A 107 4.90 6.18 4.04
CA SER A 107 5.33 5.66 5.35
C SER A 107 4.15 5.49 6.30
N LEU A 108 4.23 4.53 7.22
CA LEU A 108 3.19 4.30 8.23
C LEU A 108 3.38 5.25 9.41
N VAL A 109 2.44 6.16 9.60
CA VAL A 109 2.38 7.07 10.75
C VAL A 109 1.49 6.43 11.81
N GLN A 110 1.96 6.41 13.05
CA GLN A 110 1.26 5.76 14.16
C GLN A 110 0.21 6.68 14.82
N PRO A 111 -0.75 6.15 15.59
CA PRO A 111 -1.62 6.96 16.43
C PRO A 111 -0.79 7.76 17.46
N GLY A 112 -1.16 9.01 17.73
CA GLY A 112 -0.41 9.85 18.67
C GLY A 112 -0.76 11.33 18.60
N SER A 113 -0.05 12.13 19.40
CA SER A 113 -0.11 13.60 19.36
C SER A 113 1.03 14.14 18.50
N TYR A 114 0.68 14.84 17.44
CA TYR A 114 1.60 15.47 16.49
C TYR A 114 1.63 16.99 16.69
N GLN A 115 2.75 17.62 16.34
CA GLN A 115 2.91 19.08 16.38
C GLN A 115 3.01 19.61 14.94
N PRO A 116 1.94 20.20 14.38
CA PRO A 116 1.97 20.74 13.03
C PRO A 116 2.82 22.02 12.91
N VAL A 117 3.26 22.31 11.69
CA VAL A 117 3.87 23.58 11.28
C VAL A 117 2.78 24.51 10.74
N CYS A 118 2.68 25.73 11.27
CA CYS A 118 1.76 26.76 10.79
C CYS A 118 2.52 27.81 9.97
N HIS A 119 1.99 28.19 8.81
CA HIS A 119 2.60 29.21 7.93
C HIS A 119 2.76 30.61 8.58
N SER A 120 2.20 30.88 9.76
CA SER A 120 2.48 32.11 10.53
C SER A 120 3.83 32.10 11.26
N GLY A 121 4.54 30.96 11.30
CA GLY A 121 5.74 30.76 12.12
C GLY A 121 5.44 30.53 13.61
N GLU A 122 4.16 30.46 13.99
CA GLU A 122 3.71 30.17 15.35
C GLU A 122 3.48 28.66 15.54
N SER A 123 3.50 28.19 16.79
CA SER A 123 3.13 26.81 17.11
C SER A 123 1.62 26.60 16.96
N CYS A 124 1.20 25.76 16.03
CA CYS A 124 -0.18 25.27 15.98
C CYS A 124 -0.56 24.54 17.29
N ALA A 125 -1.85 24.40 17.59
CA ALA A 125 -2.28 23.45 18.62
C ALA A 125 -1.89 22.00 18.23
N PRO A 126 -1.47 21.14 19.19
CA PRO A 126 -1.16 19.74 18.90
C PRO A 126 -2.37 18.99 18.33
N LEU A 127 -2.13 18.19 17.29
CA LEU A 127 -3.13 17.37 16.62
C LEU A 127 -3.09 15.94 17.18
N SER A 128 -4.20 15.46 17.74
CA SER A 128 -4.35 14.06 18.16
C SER A 128 -4.91 13.20 17.04
N ILE A 129 -4.18 12.17 16.64
CA ILE A 129 -4.54 11.21 15.58
C ILE A 129 -4.83 9.85 16.23
N ALA A 130 -6.05 9.34 16.07
CA ALA A 130 -6.54 8.13 16.77
C ALA A 130 -6.36 6.80 16.01
N ASN A 131 -6.04 6.88 14.72
CA ASN A 131 -5.81 5.75 13.81
C ASN A 131 -4.37 5.75 13.31
N GLU A 132 -3.95 4.69 12.61
CA GLU A 132 -2.77 4.78 11.77
C GLU A 132 -3.03 5.78 10.62
N SER A 133 -1.99 6.38 10.08
CA SER A 133 -2.09 7.41 9.05
C SER A 133 -0.97 7.27 8.01
N ILE A 134 -1.12 7.97 6.89
CA ILE A 134 -0.22 7.84 5.74
C ILE A 134 0.72 9.04 5.75
N GLY A 135 2.00 8.80 6.00
CA GLY A 135 3.04 9.78 5.69
C GLY A 135 3.28 9.78 4.18
N LEU A 136 3.26 10.96 3.57
CA LEU A 136 3.59 11.16 2.16
C LEU A 136 4.72 12.21 2.08
N CYS A 137 5.86 11.82 1.52
CA CYS A 137 7.04 12.69 1.42
C CYS A 137 7.49 12.84 -0.04
N PHE A 138 7.81 14.06 -0.44
CA PHE A 138 8.37 14.40 -1.76
C PHE A 138 9.83 14.82 -1.61
N GLY A 139 10.72 13.84 -1.43
CA GLY A 139 12.10 14.07 -1.00
C GLY A 139 12.22 14.03 0.52
N GLU A 140 13.22 14.73 1.08
CA GLU A 140 13.52 14.73 2.53
C GLU A 140 12.94 15.94 3.28
N ALA A 141 12.65 17.05 2.59
CA ALA A 141 12.15 18.28 3.20
C ALA A 141 10.63 18.26 3.41
N SER A 142 9.85 18.10 2.33
CA SER A 142 8.39 18.23 2.38
C SER A 142 7.70 16.90 2.67
N CYS A 143 7.27 16.71 3.91
CA CYS A 143 6.53 15.55 4.40
C CYS A 143 5.22 15.97 5.07
N GLU A 144 4.12 15.30 4.68
CA GLU A 144 2.78 15.52 5.22
C GLU A 144 2.19 14.24 5.82
N ILE A 145 1.32 14.38 6.82
CA ILE A 145 0.51 13.27 7.33
C ILE A 145 -0.90 13.42 6.75
N ILE A 146 -1.37 12.36 6.09
CA ILE A 146 -2.74 12.22 5.60
C ILE A 146 -3.46 11.26 6.55
N TYR A 147 -4.44 11.80 7.29
CA TYR A 147 -5.12 11.12 8.39
C TYR A 147 -6.64 11.12 8.21
N TYR A 148 -7.33 10.14 8.78
CA TYR A 148 -8.79 10.02 8.71
C TYR A 148 -9.44 10.55 10.00
N ALA A 149 -10.38 11.49 9.86
CA ALA A 149 -11.15 12.06 10.97
C ALA A 149 -12.52 12.56 10.48
N ASN A 150 -13.54 12.51 11.33
CA ASN A 150 -14.88 13.04 11.07
C ASN A 150 -15.52 12.54 9.75
N GLY A 151 -15.17 11.33 9.30
CA GLY A 151 -15.68 10.71 8.07
C GLY A 151 -14.88 11.01 6.80
N ALA A 152 -13.83 11.85 6.86
CA ALA A 152 -13.04 12.29 5.72
C ALA A 152 -11.51 12.17 5.97
N TYR A 153 -10.74 12.28 4.89
CA TYR A 153 -9.29 12.45 4.98
C TYR A 153 -8.91 13.93 5.06
N HIS A 154 -7.87 14.21 5.83
CA HIS A 154 -7.30 15.55 6.06
C HIS A 154 -5.79 15.46 5.90
N GLU A 155 -5.15 16.55 5.49
CA GLU A 155 -3.70 16.68 5.41
C GLU A 155 -3.16 17.61 6.50
N VAL A 156 -1.92 17.38 6.92
CA VAL A 156 -1.21 18.27 7.85
C VAL A 156 0.29 18.23 7.61
N TYR A 157 0.92 19.41 7.58
CA TYR A 157 2.36 19.58 7.38
C TYR A 157 3.10 19.48 8.73
N VAL A 158 4.15 18.65 8.77
CA VAL A 158 4.99 18.41 9.97
C VAL A 158 6.42 18.90 9.77
N THR A 159 6.78 19.17 8.51
CA THR A 159 8.00 19.85 8.07
C THR A 159 7.61 20.93 7.05
N ASP A 160 8.57 21.82 6.76
CA ASP A 160 8.48 22.92 5.78
C ASP A 160 9.24 22.51 4.50
#